data_AF-A0AAU3ECQ4-F1
#
_entry.id   AF-A0AAU3ECQ4-F1
#
_cell.length_a   1.000
_cell.length_b   1.000
_cell.length_c   1.000
_cell.angle_alpha   90.00
_cell.angle_beta   90.00
_cell.angle_gamma   90.00
#
_symmetry.space_group_name_H-M   'P 1'
#
loop_
_entity.id
_entity.type
_entity.pdbx_description
1 polymer ?
#
loop_
_entity_poly.entity_id
_entity_poly.type
_entity_poly.pdbx_seq_one_letter_code
_entity_poly.pdbx_strand_id
1 'polypeptide(L)'
;MTKPTNPYAHAYADFLRETAEHQLVVLHDEGLYRHLRIQKPGTRTWSWDITTWPGHLATSGDIADGYMFTRELDMIDFLSVSRRYRDYYSDGAPSIDVRYWAEKLCGGRSHEVKKYDQDVFLGHVKDSLGEHEELGNEAQHFHEQQLALLLRLHELRGLDEAAMQERLRAYWKDELSEAELWADDALSDEQFEKLDAEFDWSELTDVPMPERSPAERAAEIRYEARLYAGSEHEAREWLHENSETFGEDTWEWDQRDYDIHFLFTCYCIDLAVRLYHEYQAQQAALPESTRLSSRVFGFLVRGFRALGRPRRRSSHPTTEAVQS
;
A
#
# COMPACT_ATOMS: atom_id res chain seq x y z
N MET A 1 -4.19 13.02 16.12
CA MET A 1 -3.91 12.60 14.73
C MET A 1 -4.01 11.09 14.68
N THR A 2 -4.76 10.55 13.73
CA THR A 2 -4.79 9.11 13.45
C THR A 2 -3.42 8.68 12.95
N LYS A 3 -2.90 7.57 13.47
CA LYS A 3 -1.62 7.02 13.00
C LYS A 3 -1.76 6.61 11.52
N PRO A 4 -0.72 6.81 10.69
CA PRO A 4 -0.72 6.32 9.31
C PRO A 4 -0.83 4.80 9.24
N THR A 5 -1.36 4.32 8.13
CA THR A 5 -1.39 2.90 7.76
C THR A 5 0.00 2.48 7.29
N ASN A 6 0.45 1.30 7.71
CA ASN A 6 1.69 0.71 7.23
C ASN A 6 1.51 0.22 5.77
N PRO A 7 2.32 0.69 4.80
CA PRO A 7 2.22 0.23 3.41
C PRO A 7 2.53 -1.26 3.26
N TYR A 8 3.29 -1.85 4.19
CA TYR A 8 3.70 -3.26 4.17
C TYR A 8 3.09 -4.07 5.33
N ALA A 9 1.84 -3.79 5.70
CA ALA A 9 1.17 -4.38 6.86
C ALA A 9 1.15 -5.92 6.84
N HIS A 10 0.93 -6.53 5.67
CA HIS A 10 0.93 -7.98 5.51
C HIS A 10 2.31 -8.59 5.78
N ALA A 11 3.37 -8.02 5.18
CA ALA A 11 4.75 -8.44 5.43
C ALA A 11 5.10 -8.33 6.92
N TYR A 12 4.75 -7.20 7.56
CA TYR A 12 5.03 -7.03 8.98
C TYR A 12 4.28 -8.03 9.87
N ALA A 13 3.01 -8.31 9.57
CA ALA A 13 2.21 -9.29 10.29
C ALA A 13 2.81 -10.71 10.20
N ASP A 14 3.25 -11.13 9.00
CA ASP A 14 3.92 -12.42 8.81
C ASP A 14 5.25 -12.48 9.54
N PHE A 15 6.07 -11.42 9.45
CA PHE A 15 7.31 -11.33 10.19
C PHE A 15 7.09 -11.50 11.70
N LEU A 16 6.09 -10.82 12.28
CA LEU A 16 5.77 -10.95 13.71
C LEU A 16 5.32 -12.37 14.07
N ARG A 17 4.46 -12.97 13.25
CA ARG A 17 3.92 -14.31 13.47
C ARG A 17 5.04 -15.36 13.54
N GLU A 18 6.00 -15.26 12.62
CA GLU A 18 7.04 -16.27 12.44
C GLU A 18 8.26 -16.04 13.36
N THR A 19 8.49 -14.80 13.79
CA THR A 19 9.62 -14.46 14.69
C THR A 19 9.23 -14.28 16.16
N ALA A 20 7.99 -14.58 16.53
CA ALA A 20 7.46 -14.38 17.88
C ALA A 20 8.26 -15.09 19.00
N GLU A 21 8.89 -16.23 18.68
CA GLU A 21 9.66 -17.04 19.63
C GLU A 21 11.18 -16.88 19.46
N HIS A 22 11.63 -16.01 18.56
CA HIS A 22 13.04 -15.82 18.26
C HIS A 22 13.77 -15.07 19.36
N GLN A 23 15.03 -15.41 19.52
CA GLN A 23 15.87 -14.95 20.62
C GLN A 23 17.24 -14.57 20.09
N LEU A 24 17.84 -13.54 20.67
CA LEU A 24 19.21 -13.14 20.35
C LEU A 24 20.20 -14.09 21.03
N VAL A 25 21.18 -14.52 20.26
CA VAL A 25 22.41 -15.20 20.68
C VAL A 25 23.57 -14.36 20.18
N VAL A 26 24.39 -13.84 21.09
CA VAL A 26 25.62 -13.13 20.75
C VAL A 26 26.74 -14.14 20.55
N LEU A 27 27.23 -14.27 19.32
CA LEU A 27 28.30 -15.19 18.93
C LEU A 27 29.68 -14.51 19.02
N HIS A 28 29.74 -13.22 18.73
CA HIS A 28 30.93 -12.38 18.87
C HIS A 28 30.53 -10.93 19.15
N ASP A 29 31.27 -10.25 20.03
CA ASP A 29 31.06 -8.84 20.37
C ASP A 29 32.37 -8.20 20.84
N GLU A 30 33.08 -7.58 19.91
CA GLU A 30 34.34 -6.87 20.14
C GLU A 30 34.35 -5.52 19.43
N GLY A 31 33.95 -4.47 20.14
CA GLY A 31 33.91 -3.12 19.59
C GLY A 31 32.93 -3.03 18.43
N LEU A 32 33.42 -2.81 17.22
CA LEU A 32 32.63 -2.72 15.98
C LEU A 32 32.46 -4.09 15.27
N TYR A 33 33.24 -5.09 15.67
CA TYR A 33 33.17 -6.45 15.15
C TYR A 33 32.16 -7.25 15.96
N ARG A 34 30.99 -7.54 15.37
CA ARG A 34 29.90 -8.22 16.08
C ARG A 34 29.32 -9.31 15.19
N HIS A 35 28.92 -10.43 15.80
CA HIS A 35 28.16 -11.50 15.16
C HIS A 35 26.98 -11.85 16.06
N LEU A 36 25.80 -11.45 15.61
CA LEU A 36 24.53 -11.62 16.31
C LEU A 36 23.70 -12.65 15.57
N ARG A 37 23.10 -13.60 16.27
CA ARG A 37 22.20 -14.60 15.69
C ARG A 37 20.83 -14.49 16.32
N ILE A 38 19.79 -14.46 15.51
CA ILE A 38 18.41 -14.42 15.96
C ILE A 38 17.71 -15.67 15.43
N GLN A 39 17.19 -16.50 16.34
CA GLN A 39 16.54 -17.76 15.98
C GLN A 39 15.56 -18.23 17.05
N LYS A 40 14.58 -19.04 16.67
CA LYS A 40 13.81 -19.85 17.61
C LYS A 40 14.70 -20.95 18.18
N PRO A 41 14.77 -21.15 19.51
CA PRO A 41 15.59 -22.22 20.09
C PRO A 41 15.24 -23.60 19.51
N GLY A 42 16.28 -24.36 19.15
CA GLY A 42 16.15 -25.72 18.63
C GLY A 42 15.88 -25.82 17.12
N THR A 43 15.75 -24.70 16.39
CA THR A 43 15.62 -24.70 14.93
C THR A 43 16.38 -23.54 14.28
N ARG A 44 16.65 -23.67 12.97
CA ARG A 44 17.21 -22.61 12.10
C ARG A 44 16.16 -22.02 11.15
N THR A 45 14.93 -22.52 11.17
CA THR A 45 13.80 -21.97 10.41
C THR A 45 13.57 -20.51 10.76
N TRP A 46 13.46 -19.65 9.75
CA TRP A 46 13.30 -18.20 9.87
C TRP A 46 14.43 -17.52 10.67
N SER A 47 15.60 -18.15 10.77
CA SER A 47 16.74 -17.55 11.49
C SER A 47 17.54 -16.61 10.59
N TRP A 48 18.23 -15.67 11.21
CA TRP A 48 19.20 -14.81 10.53
C TRP A 48 20.34 -14.45 11.47
N ASP A 49 21.45 -14.07 10.86
CA ASP A 49 22.63 -13.56 11.51
C ASP A 49 22.89 -12.13 11.01
N ILE A 50 23.43 -11.29 11.89
CA ILE A 50 23.96 -9.97 11.58
C ILE A 50 25.45 -9.96 11.93
N THR A 51 26.27 -9.60 10.96
CA THR A 51 27.71 -9.39 11.15
C THR A 51 28.06 -7.95 10.86
N THR A 52 28.73 -7.27 11.78
CA THR A 52 29.21 -5.90 11.58
C THR A 52 30.72 -5.80 11.66
N TRP A 53 31.27 -4.84 10.94
CA TRP A 53 32.66 -4.35 11.04
C TRP A 53 32.66 -2.85 10.66
N PRO A 54 33.77 -2.11 10.81
CA PRO A 54 33.79 -0.67 10.56
C PRO A 54 33.17 -0.29 9.21
N GLY A 55 32.06 0.46 9.22
CA GLY A 55 31.39 0.93 8.00
C GLY A 55 30.37 -0.03 7.38
N HIS A 56 30.18 -1.24 7.92
CA HIS A 56 29.46 -2.31 7.24
C HIS A 56 28.57 -3.17 8.15
N LEU A 57 27.46 -3.61 7.59
CA LEU A 57 26.58 -4.63 8.16
C LEU A 57 26.22 -5.64 7.06
N ALA A 58 26.42 -6.92 7.33
CA ALA A 58 26.00 -8.01 6.46
C ALA A 58 24.95 -8.87 7.17
N THR A 59 23.96 -9.32 6.41
CA THR A 59 22.96 -10.29 6.86
C THR A 59 23.18 -11.63 6.18
N SER A 60 22.92 -12.72 6.91
CA SER A 60 22.91 -14.07 6.35
C SER A 60 21.89 -14.94 7.06
N GLY A 61 21.45 -16.04 6.44
CA GLY A 61 20.56 -17.00 7.09
C GLY A 61 19.45 -17.51 6.19
N ASP A 62 18.27 -17.73 6.78
CA ASP A 62 17.10 -18.25 6.07
C ASP A 62 16.26 -17.12 5.48
N ILE A 63 15.90 -16.12 6.29
CA ILE A 63 14.95 -15.07 5.91
C ILE A 63 15.60 -13.74 5.44
N ALA A 64 16.82 -13.46 5.88
CA ALA A 64 17.53 -12.21 5.58
C ALA A 64 18.91 -12.51 5.02
N ASP A 65 18.98 -13.25 3.92
CA ASP A 65 20.24 -13.72 3.35
C ASP A 65 20.79 -12.79 2.26
N GLY A 66 22.10 -12.57 2.28
CA GLY A 66 22.81 -11.99 1.12
C GLY A 66 22.73 -10.47 0.96
N TYR A 67 22.32 -9.73 2.00
CA TYR A 67 22.33 -8.26 1.98
C TYR A 67 23.54 -7.70 2.74
N MET A 68 24.16 -6.66 2.16
CA MET A 68 25.24 -5.93 2.79
C MET A 68 24.99 -4.44 2.64
N PHE A 69 25.09 -3.72 3.75
CA PHE A 69 24.84 -2.28 3.86
C PHE A 69 26.13 -1.55 4.23
N THR A 70 26.27 -0.31 3.78
CA THR A 70 27.38 0.57 4.17
C THR A 70 26.93 2.01 4.37
N ARG A 71 27.35 2.62 5.49
CA ARG A 71 27.09 4.04 5.75
C ARG A 71 28.02 4.67 6.80
N GLU A 72 27.78 4.35 8.07
CA GLU A 72 28.48 4.93 9.23
C GLU A 72 29.43 3.91 9.85
N LEU A 73 30.39 4.41 10.64
CA LEU A 73 31.40 3.56 11.28
C LEU A 73 30.77 2.45 12.14
N ASP A 74 29.73 2.78 12.92
CA ASP A 74 28.91 1.81 13.66
C ASP A 74 27.52 1.69 13.02
N MET A 75 27.31 0.61 12.26
CA MET A 75 26.06 0.38 11.55
C MET A 75 24.90 0.01 12.48
N ILE A 76 25.16 -0.55 13.67
CA ILE A 76 24.09 -0.80 14.65
C ILE A 76 23.52 0.52 15.15
N ASP A 77 24.39 1.50 15.43
CA ASP A 77 23.98 2.85 15.84
C ASP A 77 23.22 3.57 14.72
N PHE A 78 23.72 3.52 13.49
CA PHE A 78 23.03 4.09 12.31
C PHE A 78 21.62 3.51 12.11
N LEU A 79 21.44 2.20 12.25
CA LEU A 79 20.15 1.52 12.03
C LEU A 79 19.23 1.57 13.25
N SER A 80 19.69 2.17 14.35
CA SER A 80 18.88 2.38 15.56
C SER A 80 17.85 3.51 15.42
N VAL A 81 17.87 4.29 14.33
CA VAL A 81 17.01 5.47 14.12
C VAL A 81 15.51 5.14 14.18
N SER A 82 15.10 3.94 13.73
CA SER A 82 13.70 3.46 13.80
C SER A 82 13.16 3.45 15.24
N ARG A 83 14.02 3.31 16.26
CA ARG A 83 13.64 3.29 17.68
C ARG A 83 12.95 4.57 18.12
N ARG A 84 13.26 5.71 17.50
CA ARG A 84 12.68 7.01 17.87
C ARG A 84 11.20 7.12 17.52
N TYR A 85 10.70 6.22 16.66
CA TYR A 85 9.35 6.28 16.09
C TYR A 85 8.66 4.90 16.11
N ARG A 86 8.80 4.14 17.20
CA ARG A 86 8.25 2.78 17.40
C ARG A 86 6.72 2.70 17.29
N ASP A 87 6.04 3.84 17.40
CA ASP A 87 4.59 3.96 17.44
C ASP A 87 4.05 4.77 16.25
N TYR A 88 4.80 4.87 15.15
CA TYR A 88 4.37 5.64 13.99
C TYR A 88 3.15 5.02 13.32
N TYR A 89 3.21 3.73 12.98
CA TYR A 89 2.10 3.03 12.31
C TYR A 89 1.05 2.49 13.30
N SER A 90 -0.18 2.35 12.81
CA SER A 90 -1.31 1.83 13.61
C SER A 90 -1.17 0.37 14.05
N ASP A 91 -0.41 -0.43 13.31
CA ASP A 91 -0.14 -1.85 13.56
C ASP A 91 1.09 -2.10 14.46
N GLY A 92 1.78 -1.04 14.89
CA GLY A 92 3.00 -1.12 15.70
C GLY A 92 4.28 -1.39 14.90
N ALA A 93 4.21 -1.34 13.55
CA ALA A 93 5.40 -1.47 12.72
C ALA A 93 6.41 -0.35 12.98
N PRO A 94 7.72 -0.66 12.92
CA PRO A 94 8.75 0.35 13.03
C PRO A 94 8.69 1.32 11.85
N SER A 95 8.96 2.60 12.10
CA SER A 95 9.11 3.62 11.05
C SER A 95 10.46 3.46 10.33
N ILE A 96 10.59 2.42 9.50
CA ILE A 96 11.76 2.19 8.64
C ILE A 96 11.54 2.91 7.32
N ASP A 97 12.49 3.76 6.95
CA ASP A 97 12.57 4.28 5.58
C ASP A 97 13.25 3.23 4.69
N VAL A 98 12.43 2.31 4.17
CA VAL A 98 12.85 1.18 3.32
C VAL A 98 13.60 1.67 2.09
N ARG A 99 13.16 2.79 1.51
CA ARG A 99 13.82 3.41 0.35
C ARG A 99 15.22 3.89 0.71
N TYR A 100 15.34 4.65 1.78
CA TYR A 100 16.64 5.14 2.22
C TYR A 100 17.60 4.00 2.59
N TRP A 101 17.09 2.92 3.20
CA TRP A 101 17.90 1.73 3.51
C TRP A 101 18.36 1.00 2.25
N ALA A 102 17.50 0.88 1.24
CA ALA A 102 17.85 0.27 -0.05
C ALA A 102 19.01 1.00 -0.73
N GLU A 103 19.06 2.34 -0.65
CA GLU A 103 20.19 3.13 -1.15
C GLU A 103 21.52 2.79 -0.46
N LYS A 104 21.50 2.18 0.73
CA LYS A 104 22.72 1.85 1.48
C LYS A 104 23.23 0.45 1.18
N LEU A 105 22.55 -0.31 0.31
CA LEU A 105 23.04 -1.58 -0.17
C LEU A 105 24.34 -1.40 -0.97
N CYS A 106 25.34 -2.22 -0.65
CA CYS A 106 26.60 -2.28 -1.38
C CYS A 106 26.38 -2.70 -2.84
N GLY A 107 27.25 -2.22 -3.74
CA GLY A 107 27.27 -2.66 -5.15
C GLY A 107 26.14 -2.12 -6.02
N GLY A 108 25.42 -1.07 -5.57
CA GLY A 108 24.35 -0.46 -6.37
C GLY A 108 23.08 -1.30 -6.46
N ARG A 109 22.89 -2.27 -5.55
CA ARG A 109 21.80 -3.26 -5.56
C ARG A 109 20.43 -2.72 -5.14
N SER A 110 20.29 -1.40 -4.97
CA SER A 110 19.03 -0.76 -4.58
C SER A 110 17.87 -1.01 -5.54
N HIS A 111 18.18 -1.28 -6.82
CA HIS A 111 17.20 -1.62 -7.85
C HIS A 111 16.86 -3.12 -7.88
N GLU A 112 17.75 -4.00 -7.39
CA GLU A 112 17.54 -5.45 -7.42
C GLU A 112 16.50 -5.93 -6.42
N VAL A 113 16.33 -5.15 -5.34
CA VAL A 113 15.37 -5.39 -4.26
C VAL A 113 13.97 -4.90 -4.56
N LYS A 114 13.77 -4.36 -5.77
CA LYS A 114 12.48 -4.02 -6.31
C LYS A 114 12.08 -5.07 -7.37
N LYS A 115 10.87 -5.57 -7.28
CA LYS A 115 10.28 -6.51 -8.25
C LYS A 115 8.96 -5.96 -8.76
N TYR A 116 8.57 -6.41 -9.94
CA TYR A 116 7.26 -6.09 -10.48
C TYR A 116 6.18 -6.39 -9.44
N ASP A 117 5.29 -5.43 -9.26
CA ASP A 117 4.17 -5.52 -8.33
C ASP A 117 2.88 -5.13 -9.07
N GLN A 118 1.93 -6.07 -9.08
CA GLN A 118 0.65 -5.89 -9.77
C GLN A 118 -0.16 -4.73 -9.19
N ASP A 119 -0.09 -4.50 -7.87
CA ASP A 119 -0.90 -3.49 -7.21
C ASP A 119 -0.34 -2.10 -7.48
N VAL A 120 0.99 -1.98 -7.61
CA VAL A 120 1.64 -0.73 -8.10
C VAL A 120 1.21 -0.42 -9.53
N PHE A 121 1.25 -1.40 -10.44
CA PHE A 121 0.79 -1.22 -11.81
C PHE A 121 -0.68 -0.76 -11.86
N LEU A 122 -1.57 -1.45 -11.15
CA LEU A 122 -3.00 -1.11 -11.09
C LEU A 122 -3.24 0.24 -10.40
N GLY A 123 -2.39 0.62 -9.46
CA GLY A 123 -2.35 1.95 -8.86
C GLY A 123 -2.10 3.04 -9.90
N HIS A 124 -1.03 2.90 -10.70
CA HIS A 124 -0.73 3.84 -11.77
C HIS A 124 -1.86 3.96 -12.80
N VAL A 125 -2.46 2.83 -13.22
CA VAL A 125 -3.62 2.83 -14.12
C VAL A 125 -4.80 3.59 -13.52
N LYS A 126 -5.10 3.35 -12.24
CA LYS A 126 -6.19 4.04 -11.53
C LYS A 126 -5.93 5.54 -11.44
N ASP A 127 -4.72 5.94 -11.06
CA ASP A 127 -4.37 7.34 -10.85
C ASP A 127 -4.40 8.09 -12.20
N SER A 128 -3.81 7.51 -13.25
CA SER A 128 -3.84 8.07 -14.61
C SER A 128 -5.26 8.19 -15.16
N LEU A 129 -6.14 7.20 -14.95
CA LEU A 129 -7.55 7.32 -15.35
C LEU A 129 -8.28 8.41 -14.56
N GLY A 130 -7.94 8.62 -13.29
CA GLY A 130 -8.56 9.65 -12.46
C GLY A 130 -8.27 11.08 -12.92
N GLU A 131 -7.12 11.27 -13.59
CA GLU A 131 -6.66 12.54 -14.16
C GLU A 131 -6.98 12.69 -15.66
N HIS A 132 -7.59 11.67 -16.28
CA HIS A 132 -7.89 11.67 -17.71
C HIS A 132 -9.01 12.65 -18.05
N GLU A 133 -8.87 13.41 -19.14
CA GLU A 133 -9.81 14.46 -19.55
C GLU A 133 -11.24 13.94 -19.80
N GLU A 134 -11.36 12.79 -20.45
CA GLU A 134 -12.68 12.20 -20.79
C GLU A 134 -13.20 11.14 -19.80
N LEU A 135 -12.33 10.60 -18.94
CA LEU A 135 -12.61 9.42 -18.11
C LEU A 135 -12.42 9.68 -16.61
N GLY A 136 -11.79 10.81 -16.29
CA GLY A 136 -11.39 11.17 -14.95
C GLY A 136 -12.52 11.75 -14.10
N ASN A 137 -12.13 12.21 -12.92
CA ASN A 137 -13.08 12.67 -11.93
C ASN A 137 -13.85 13.92 -12.39
N GLU A 138 -13.20 14.82 -13.13
CA GLU A 138 -13.82 16.03 -13.67
C GLU A 138 -14.84 15.68 -14.78
N ALA A 139 -14.48 14.78 -15.70
CA ALA A 139 -15.40 14.26 -16.72
C ALA A 139 -16.64 13.62 -16.11
N GLN A 140 -16.44 12.81 -15.06
CA GLN A 140 -17.55 12.18 -14.34
C GLN A 140 -18.46 13.22 -13.69
N HIS A 141 -17.88 14.25 -13.05
CA HIS A 141 -18.66 15.33 -12.46
C HIS A 141 -19.46 16.09 -13.51
N PHE A 142 -18.84 16.41 -14.65
CA PHE A 142 -19.50 17.05 -15.78
C PHE A 142 -20.69 16.22 -16.30
N HIS A 143 -20.51 14.92 -16.48
CA HIS A 143 -21.58 14.01 -16.88
C HIS A 143 -22.74 13.97 -15.86
N GLU A 144 -22.43 14.01 -14.56
CA GLU A 144 -23.45 14.11 -13.50
C GLU A 144 -24.22 15.44 -13.55
N GLN A 145 -23.53 16.54 -13.89
CA GLN A 145 -24.19 17.83 -14.09
C GLN A 145 -25.09 17.82 -15.33
N GLN A 146 -24.68 17.19 -16.43
CA GLN A 146 -25.55 17.00 -17.60
C GLN A 146 -26.81 16.20 -17.25
N LEU A 147 -26.68 15.11 -16.50
CA LEU A 147 -27.83 14.33 -16.01
C LEU A 147 -28.74 15.16 -15.12
N ALA A 148 -28.18 15.95 -14.20
CA ALA A 148 -28.95 16.80 -13.29
C ALA A 148 -29.70 17.91 -14.04
N LEU A 149 -29.04 18.57 -15.00
CA LEU A 149 -29.65 19.55 -15.88
C LEU A 149 -30.81 18.91 -16.66
N LEU A 150 -30.58 17.73 -17.26
CA LEU A 150 -31.58 17.04 -18.05
C LEU A 150 -32.79 16.64 -17.18
N LEU A 151 -32.58 16.09 -15.99
CA LEU A 151 -33.64 15.79 -15.02
C LEU A 151 -34.48 17.04 -14.71
N ARG A 152 -33.81 18.16 -14.44
CA ARG A 152 -34.48 19.42 -14.09
C ARG A 152 -35.27 20.01 -15.25
N LEU A 153 -34.67 20.00 -16.44
CA LEU A 153 -35.31 20.42 -17.69
C LEU A 153 -36.57 19.60 -17.95
N HIS A 154 -36.49 18.27 -17.80
CA HIS A 154 -37.63 17.37 -18.00
C HIS A 154 -38.73 17.56 -16.96
N GLU A 155 -38.37 17.80 -15.70
CA GLU A 155 -39.35 18.16 -14.65
C GLU A 155 -40.13 19.43 -15.04
N LEU A 156 -39.45 20.47 -15.54
CA LEU A 156 -40.07 21.72 -15.99
C LEU A 156 -40.97 21.52 -17.22
N ARG A 157 -40.65 20.56 -18.09
CA ARG A 157 -41.50 20.13 -19.22
C ARG A 157 -42.68 19.24 -18.79
N GLY A 158 -42.76 18.82 -17.52
CA GLY A 158 -43.78 17.90 -17.02
C GLY A 158 -43.57 16.45 -17.45
N LEU A 159 -42.33 16.06 -17.77
CA LEU A 159 -41.95 14.70 -18.13
C LEU A 159 -41.43 13.96 -16.89
N ASP A 160 -41.79 12.69 -16.77
CA ASP A 160 -41.27 11.85 -15.69
C ASP A 160 -39.90 11.23 -16.05
N GLU A 161 -39.27 10.59 -15.06
CA GLU A 161 -37.96 9.96 -15.23
C GLU A 161 -37.98 8.85 -16.28
N ALA A 162 -39.10 8.12 -16.44
CA ALA A 162 -39.22 7.07 -17.44
C ALA A 162 -39.21 7.63 -18.86
N ALA A 163 -39.93 8.72 -19.11
CA ALA A 163 -39.92 9.44 -20.38
C ALA A 163 -38.55 10.07 -20.68
N MET A 164 -37.85 10.59 -19.67
CA MET A 164 -36.47 11.06 -19.81
C MET A 164 -35.54 9.93 -20.27
N GLN A 165 -35.60 8.78 -19.62
CA GLN A 165 -34.77 7.62 -19.97
C GLN A 165 -35.07 7.09 -21.38
N GLU A 166 -36.33 7.13 -21.83
CA GLU A 166 -36.68 6.78 -23.20
C GLU A 166 -36.06 7.74 -24.23
N ARG A 167 -36.03 9.04 -23.92
CA ARG A 167 -35.40 10.05 -24.79
C ARG A 167 -33.89 9.94 -24.84
N LEU A 168 -33.23 9.69 -23.71
CA LEU A 168 -31.79 9.39 -23.69
C LEU A 168 -31.47 8.16 -24.56
N ARG A 169 -32.26 7.09 -24.45
CA ARG A 169 -32.10 5.91 -25.32
C ARG A 169 -32.33 6.21 -26.79
N ALA A 170 -33.28 7.08 -27.12
CA ALA A 170 -33.51 7.51 -28.51
C ALA A 170 -32.33 8.35 -29.02
N TYR A 171 -31.81 9.27 -28.20
CA TYR A 171 -30.62 10.08 -28.51
C TYR A 171 -29.39 9.20 -28.78
N TRP A 172 -29.09 8.24 -27.90
CA TRP A 172 -27.96 7.32 -28.09
C TRP A 172 -28.14 6.32 -29.26
N LYS A 173 -29.34 6.23 -29.83
CA LYS A 173 -29.63 5.45 -31.06
C LYS A 173 -29.68 6.31 -32.32
N ASP A 174 -29.33 7.59 -32.22
CA ASP A 174 -29.46 8.59 -33.29
C ASP A 174 -30.92 8.78 -33.78
N GLU A 175 -31.91 8.43 -32.95
CA GLU A 175 -33.35 8.61 -33.21
C GLU A 175 -33.87 9.97 -32.70
N LEU A 176 -33.08 10.67 -31.89
CA LEU A 176 -33.35 12.00 -31.34
C LEU A 176 -32.10 12.86 -31.50
N SER A 177 -32.23 14.07 -32.05
CA SER A 177 -31.09 14.99 -32.16
C SER A 177 -30.74 15.64 -30.82
N GLU A 178 -29.51 16.15 -30.71
CA GLU A 178 -29.04 16.91 -29.54
C GLU A 178 -29.92 18.14 -29.25
N ALA A 179 -30.31 18.88 -30.30
CA ALA A 179 -31.23 20.01 -30.17
C ALA A 179 -32.60 19.59 -29.63
N GLU A 180 -33.09 18.40 -29.99
CA GLU A 180 -34.35 17.87 -29.46
C GLU A 180 -34.20 17.37 -28.02
N LEU A 181 -33.05 16.79 -27.65
CA LEU A 181 -32.77 16.40 -26.27
C LEU A 181 -32.87 17.61 -25.33
N TRP A 182 -32.20 18.70 -25.72
CA TRP A 182 -32.09 19.93 -24.95
C TRP A 182 -33.19 20.98 -25.22
N ALA A 183 -34.18 20.74 -26.10
CA ALA A 183 -35.25 21.68 -26.46
C ALA A 183 -35.91 22.49 -25.31
N ASP A 184 -35.67 23.79 -25.21
CA ASP A 184 -36.21 24.64 -24.13
C ASP A 184 -37.59 25.25 -24.43
N ASP A 185 -38.21 24.87 -25.56
CA ASP A 185 -39.42 25.47 -26.13
C ASP A 185 -40.66 25.47 -25.20
N ALA A 186 -40.69 24.55 -24.25
CA ALA A 186 -41.75 24.44 -23.25
C ALA A 186 -41.51 25.26 -21.97
N LEU A 187 -40.34 25.91 -21.83
CA LEU A 187 -40.01 26.74 -20.67
C LEU A 187 -40.37 28.20 -20.93
N SER A 188 -40.82 28.90 -19.88
CA SER A 188 -40.86 30.37 -19.88
C SER A 188 -39.48 30.96 -19.69
N ASP A 189 -39.28 32.21 -20.14
CA ASP A 189 -38.02 32.95 -19.97
C ASP A 189 -37.51 32.92 -18.51
N GLU A 190 -38.41 33.07 -17.53
CA GLU A 190 -38.05 33.03 -16.10
C GLU A 190 -37.58 31.64 -15.65
N GLN A 191 -38.16 30.57 -16.20
CA GLN A 191 -37.72 29.20 -15.90
C GLN A 191 -36.37 28.91 -16.53
N PHE A 192 -36.16 29.36 -17.77
CA PHE A 192 -34.88 29.21 -18.47
C PHE A 192 -33.76 29.98 -17.77
N GLU A 193 -33.97 31.26 -17.43
CA GLU A 193 -32.97 32.08 -16.72
C GLU A 193 -32.55 31.44 -15.38
N LYS A 194 -33.48 30.83 -14.65
CA LYS A 194 -33.16 30.11 -13.40
C LYS A 194 -32.36 28.84 -13.66
N LEU A 195 -32.68 28.13 -14.73
CA LEU A 195 -32.01 26.88 -15.08
C LEU A 195 -30.59 27.13 -15.55
N ASP A 196 -30.38 28.13 -16.41
CA ASP A 196 -29.07 28.57 -16.88
C ASP A 196 -28.18 29.06 -15.73
N ALA A 197 -28.76 29.85 -14.81
CA ALA A 197 -28.04 30.31 -13.61
C ALA A 197 -27.63 29.17 -12.65
N GLU A 198 -28.29 28.00 -12.71
CA GLU A 198 -28.01 26.84 -11.86
C GLU A 198 -26.96 25.90 -12.48
N PHE A 199 -26.95 25.73 -13.80
CA PHE A 199 -26.22 24.65 -14.48
C PHE A 199 -25.22 25.08 -15.56
N ASP A 200 -25.11 26.37 -15.91
CA ASP A 200 -24.33 26.83 -17.09
C ASP A 200 -24.75 26.06 -18.36
N TRP A 201 -25.90 26.45 -18.93
CA TRP A 201 -26.55 25.70 -19.99
C TRP A 201 -25.65 25.51 -21.22
N SER A 202 -24.94 26.57 -21.63
CA SER A 202 -24.09 26.52 -22.81
C SER A 202 -22.99 25.49 -22.64
N GLU A 203 -22.30 25.50 -21.50
CA GLU A 203 -21.17 24.60 -21.25
C GLU A 203 -21.61 23.13 -21.28
N LEU A 204 -22.73 22.80 -20.62
CA LEU A 204 -23.19 21.42 -20.49
C LEU A 204 -23.84 20.85 -21.76
N THR A 205 -24.45 21.69 -22.59
CA THR A 205 -25.20 21.24 -23.78
C THR A 205 -24.38 21.22 -25.06
N ASP A 206 -23.22 21.88 -25.09
CA ASP A 206 -22.30 21.90 -26.24
C ASP A 206 -21.46 20.61 -26.38
N VAL A 207 -21.45 19.76 -25.34
CA VAL A 207 -20.70 18.50 -25.32
C VAL A 207 -21.66 17.32 -25.40
N PRO A 208 -21.50 16.41 -26.38
CA PRO A 208 -22.36 15.23 -26.50
C PRO A 208 -22.34 14.37 -25.23
N MET A 209 -23.52 13.93 -24.80
CA MET A 209 -23.67 13.15 -23.58
C MET A 209 -23.42 11.65 -23.84
N PRO A 210 -22.39 11.02 -23.26
CA PRO A 210 -22.10 9.61 -23.52
C PRO A 210 -23.15 8.67 -22.91
N GLU A 211 -23.40 7.52 -23.55
CA GLU A 211 -24.30 6.47 -23.03
C GLU A 211 -23.80 5.85 -21.73
N ARG A 212 -22.49 5.62 -21.66
CA ARG A 212 -21.83 5.12 -20.45
C ARG A 212 -21.14 6.29 -19.77
N SER A 213 -21.29 6.38 -18.46
CA SER A 213 -20.60 7.40 -17.68
C SER A 213 -19.07 7.22 -17.79
N PRO A 214 -18.30 8.32 -17.69
CA PRO A 214 -16.83 8.26 -17.58
C PRO A 214 -16.35 7.25 -16.53
N ALA A 215 -17.00 7.21 -15.36
CA ALA A 215 -16.66 6.27 -14.29
C ALA A 215 -16.90 4.80 -14.66
N GLU A 216 -17.98 4.48 -15.39
CA GLU A 216 -18.24 3.12 -15.87
C GLU A 216 -17.18 2.69 -16.89
N ARG A 217 -16.83 3.56 -17.85
CA ARG A 217 -15.77 3.30 -18.83
C ARG A 217 -14.41 3.11 -18.14
N ALA A 218 -14.05 3.98 -17.19
CA ALA A 218 -12.83 3.83 -16.40
C ALA A 218 -12.84 2.51 -15.57
N ALA A 219 -14.01 2.07 -15.09
CA ALA A 219 -14.13 0.79 -14.38
C ALA A 219 -13.90 -0.42 -15.29
N GLU A 220 -14.39 -0.38 -16.53
CA GLU A 220 -14.12 -1.41 -17.55
C GLU A 220 -12.63 -1.51 -17.86
N ILE A 221 -11.96 -0.38 -18.10
CA ILE A 221 -10.52 -0.34 -18.39
C ILE A 221 -9.72 -0.88 -17.21
N ARG A 222 -10.06 -0.51 -15.97
CA ARG A 222 -9.42 -1.08 -14.76
C ARG A 222 -9.69 -2.56 -14.57
N TYR A 223 -10.83 -3.06 -15.05
CA TYR A 223 -11.11 -4.49 -15.02
C TYR A 223 -10.23 -5.22 -16.03
N GLU A 224 -10.10 -4.67 -17.24
CA GLU A 224 -9.22 -5.23 -18.27
C GLU A 224 -7.75 -5.23 -17.82
N ALA A 225 -7.23 -4.12 -17.31
CA ALA A 225 -5.87 -4.00 -16.79
C ALA A 225 -5.51 -5.13 -15.80
N ARG A 226 -6.47 -5.52 -14.94
CA ARG A 226 -6.29 -6.62 -13.97
C ARG A 226 -6.05 -7.98 -14.62
N LEU A 227 -6.56 -8.21 -15.82
CA LEU A 227 -6.35 -9.46 -16.55
C LEU A 227 -4.91 -9.59 -17.06
N TYR A 228 -4.21 -8.48 -17.25
CA TYR A 228 -2.83 -8.40 -17.75
C TYR A 228 -1.81 -8.07 -16.66
N ALA A 229 -2.25 -7.91 -15.41
CA ALA A 229 -1.38 -7.55 -14.30
C ALA A 229 -0.50 -8.72 -13.79
N GLY A 230 -0.56 -9.90 -14.42
CA GLY A 230 0.13 -11.11 -13.98
C GLY A 230 1.66 -11.05 -14.09
N SER A 231 2.17 -10.22 -14.99
CA SER A 231 3.61 -10.01 -15.17
C SER A 231 3.92 -8.62 -15.72
N GLU A 232 5.16 -8.16 -15.53
CA GLU A 232 5.63 -6.89 -16.10
C GLU A 232 5.49 -6.87 -17.63
N HIS A 233 5.75 -8.00 -18.29
CA HIS A 233 5.65 -8.07 -19.74
C HIS A 233 4.20 -7.87 -20.22
N GLU A 234 3.25 -8.60 -19.66
CA GLU A 234 1.82 -8.47 -20.00
C GLU A 234 1.30 -7.07 -19.68
N ALA A 235 1.67 -6.50 -18.52
CA ALA A 235 1.28 -5.15 -18.14
C ALA A 235 1.82 -4.09 -19.12
N ARG A 236 3.07 -4.25 -19.59
CA ARG A 236 3.69 -3.36 -20.56
C ARG A 236 3.07 -3.48 -21.95
N GLU A 237 2.76 -4.70 -22.40
CA GLU A 237 2.06 -4.93 -23.67
C GLU A 237 0.67 -4.30 -23.63
N TRP A 238 -0.08 -4.52 -22.56
CA TRP A 238 -1.40 -3.92 -22.38
C TRP A 238 -1.36 -2.38 -22.38
N LEU A 239 -0.40 -1.77 -21.69
CA LEU A 239 -0.22 -0.30 -21.71
C LEU A 239 0.10 0.21 -23.12
N HIS A 240 0.91 -0.53 -23.88
CA HIS A 240 1.24 -0.16 -25.26
C HIS A 240 0.01 -0.22 -26.17
N GLU A 241 -0.79 -1.27 -26.05
CA GLU A 241 -2.06 -1.43 -26.78
C GLU A 241 -3.10 -0.35 -26.42
N ASN A 242 -3.01 0.20 -25.20
CA ASN A 242 -3.89 1.26 -24.69
C ASN A 242 -3.20 2.65 -24.67
N SER A 243 -2.20 2.87 -25.52
CA SER A 243 -1.44 4.14 -25.59
C SER A 243 -2.30 5.36 -25.95
N GLU A 244 -3.44 5.18 -26.62
CA GLU A 244 -4.39 6.26 -26.85
C GLU A 244 -5.00 6.81 -25.54
N THR A 245 -5.18 5.94 -24.54
CA THR A 245 -5.73 6.32 -23.23
C THR A 245 -4.65 6.78 -22.26
N PHE A 246 -3.49 6.13 -22.25
CA PHE A 246 -2.45 6.37 -21.24
C PHE A 246 -1.26 7.20 -21.73
N GLY A 247 -1.21 7.50 -23.03
CA GLY A 247 -0.07 8.16 -23.66
C GLY A 247 1.10 7.20 -23.92
N GLU A 248 2.10 7.72 -24.64
CA GLU A 248 3.31 6.95 -24.99
C GLU A 248 4.31 6.84 -23.83
N ASP A 249 4.24 7.73 -22.83
CA ASP A 249 5.22 7.83 -21.73
C ASP A 249 5.00 6.84 -20.58
N THR A 250 4.07 5.90 -20.72
CA THR A 250 3.83 4.83 -19.73
C THR A 250 5.05 3.95 -19.47
N TRP A 251 6.06 4.00 -20.36
CA TRP A 251 7.32 3.32 -20.14
C TRP A 251 8.11 3.88 -18.92
N GLU A 252 7.86 5.13 -18.52
CA GLU A 252 8.47 5.79 -17.36
C GLU A 252 7.88 5.31 -16.02
N TRP A 253 6.74 4.62 -16.03
CA TRP A 253 6.09 4.16 -14.81
C TRP A 253 6.94 3.10 -14.10
N ASP A 254 7.39 3.39 -12.87
CA ASP A 254 8.05 2.38 -12.01
C ASP A 254 6.98 1.45 -11.44
N GLN A 255 6.79 0.30 -12.10
CA GLN A 255 5.83 -0.74 -11.74
C GLN A 255 6.37 -1.72 -10.68
N ARG A 256 7.36 -1.28 -9.89
CA ARG A 256 8.06 -2.14 -8.96
C ARG A 256 7.99 -1.64 -7.52
N ASP A 257 7.71 -2.56 -6.62
CA ASP A 257 7.82 -2.34 -5.17
C ASP A 257 8.90 -3.24 -4.57
N TYR A 258 9.21 -3.00 -3.29
CA TYR A 258 10.20 -3.77 -2.55
C TYR A 258 9.75 -5.22 -2.38
N ASP A 259 10.64 -6.15 -2.72
CA ASP A 259 10.38 -7.56 -2.58
C ASP A 259 10.29 -7.97 -1.10
N ILE A 260 9.55 -9.06 -0.85
CA ILE A 260 9.26 -9.53 0.50
C ILE A 260 10.52 -9.89 1.30
N HIS A 261 11.59 -10.38 0.66
CA HIS A 261 12.84 -10.72 1.34
C HIS A 261 13.59 -9.47 1.78
N PHE A 262 13.57 -8.40 0.99
CA PHE A 262 14.16 -7.13 1.40
C PHE A 262 13.37 -6.47 2.53
N LEU A 263 12.03 -6.50 2.47
CA LEU A 263 11.17 -6.03 3.56
C LEU A 263 11.45 -6.80 4.86
N PHE A 264 11.50 -8.12 4.79
CA PHE A 264 11.87 -8.95 5.94
C PHE A 264 13.28 -8.66 6.44
N THR A 265 14.24 -8.40 5.56
CA THR A 265 15.60 -8.01 5.96
C THR A 265 15.59 -6.71 6.77
N CYS A 266 14.80 -5.72 6.37
CA CYS A 266 14.65 -4.48 7.13
C CYS A 266 14.10 -4.75 8.55
N TYR A 267 13.07 -5.59 8.66
CA TYR A 267 12.52 -5.96 9.98
C TYR A 267 13.46 -6.81 10.82
N CYS A 268 14.24 -7.71 10.18
CA CYS A 268 15.26 -8.53 10.83
C CYS A 268 16.37 -7.66 11.45
N ILE A 269 16.82 -6.65 10.70
CA ILE A 269 17.80 -5.66 11.16
C ILE A 269 17.26 -4.87 12.34
N ASP A 270 16.05 -4.29 12.21
CA ASP A 270 15.40 -3.56 13.29
C ASP A 270 15.27 -4.40 14.57
N LEU A 271 14.80 -5.65 14.44
CA LEU A 271 14.66 -6.56 15.58
C LEU A 271 16.00 -6.92 16.21
N ALA A 272 17.02 -7.21 15.41
CA ALA A 272 18.35 -7.54 15.91
C ALA A 272 19.00 -6.36 16.65
N VAL A 273 18.95 -5.16 16.08
CA VAL A 273 19.40 -3.92 16.74
C VAL A 273 18.62 -3.70 18.03
N ARG A 274 17.30 -3.97 18.03
CA ARG A 274 16.46 -3.91 19.24
C ARG A 274 16.96 -4.82 20.36
N LEU A 275 17.05 -6.11 20.07
CA LEU A 275 17.50 -7.12 21.03
C LEU A 275 18.94 -6.87 21.49
N TYR A 276 19.82 -6.37 20.62
CA TYR A 276 21.21 -6.12 20.96
C TYR A 276 21.37 -4.99 21.96
N HIS A 277 20.69 -3.84 21.82
CA HIS A 277 20.81 -2.85 22.89
C HIS A 277 20.09 -3.28 24.19
N GLU A 278 19.04 -4.11 24.11
CA GLU A 278 18.45 -4.71 25.32
C GLU A 278 19.48 -5.60 26.04
N TYR A 279 20.23 -6.40 25.29
CA TYR A 279 21.38 -7.15 25.78
C TYR A 279 22.44 -6.21 26.40
N GLN A 280 22.84 -5.14 25.71
CA GLN A 280 23.82 -4.18 26.23
C GLN A 280 23.35 -3.53 27.55
N ALA A 281 22.07 -3.14 27.62
CA ALA A 281 21.49 -2.57 28.84
C ALA A 281 21.48 -3.57 30.01
N GLN A 282 21.17 -4.85 29.73
CA GLN A 282 21.24 -5.91 30.73
C GLN A 282 22.68 -6.16 31.21
N GLN A 283 23.66 -6.18 30.30
CA GLN A 283 25.08 -6.32 30.65
C GLN A 283 25.60 -5.13 31.48
N ALA A 284 25.20 -3.91 31.14
CA ALA A 284 25.58 -2.71 31.88
C ALA A 284 25.05 -2.72 33.33
N ALA A 285 23.86 -3.29 33.54
CA ALA A 285 23.23 -3.40 34.86
C ALA A 285 23.84 -4.51 35.75
N LEU A 286 24.60 -5.47 35.19
CA LEU A 286 25.24 -6.52 35.97
C LEU A 286 26.47 -5.99 36.74
N PRO A 287 26.74 -6.52 37.95
CA PRO A 287 27.98 -6.24 38.68
C PRO A 287 29.19 -6.59 37.83
N GLU A 288 30.27 -5.82 37.94
CA GLU A 288 31.46 -5.95 37.09
C GLU A 288 32.08 -7.36 37.14
N SER A 289 31.98 -8.04 38.28
CA SER A 289 32.41 -9.44 38.49
C SER A 289 31.60 -10.48 37.71
N THR A 290 30.41 -10.12 37.22
CA THR A 290 29.44 -11.02 36.60
C THR A 290 29.13 -10.63 35.15
N ARG A 291 29.70 -9.50 34.68
CA ARG A 291 29.65 -9.14 33.26
C ARG A 291 30.37 -10.21 32.45
N LEU A 292 29.72 -10.68 31.39
CA LEU A 292 30.35 -11.65 30.51
C LEU A 292 31.54 -10.97 29.82
N SER A 293 32.73 -11.52 30.03
CA SER A 293 33.88 -11.28 29.16
C SER A 293 33.50 -11.75 27.75
N SER A 294 33.95 -11.05 26.70
CA SER A 294 33.72 -11.35 25.27
C SER A 294 34.12 -12.77 24.82
N ARG A 295 34.60 -13.61 25.75
CA ARG A 295 35.03 -14.99 25.56
C ARG A 295 34.00 -16.06 25.97
N VAL A 296 32.84 -15.71 26.52
CA VAL A 296 31.84 -16.71 26.97
C VAL A 296 30.65 -16.77 26.00
N PHE A 297 30.49 -17.93 25.36
CA PHE A 297 29.43 -18.21 24.38
C PHE A 297 28.06 -18.41 25.05
N GLY A 298 27.03 -17.78 24.48
CA GLY A 298 25.63 -18.13 24.67
C GLY A 298 24.89 -17.39 25.79
N PHE A 299 24.59 -16.10 25.59
CA PHE A 299 23.58 -15.39 26.38
C PHE A 299 22.28 -15.31 25.57
N LEU A 300 21.14 -15.51 26.25
CA LEU A 300 19.82 -15.66 25.65
C LEU A 300 18.92 -14.49 26.06
N VAL A 301 18.63 -13.58 25.13
CA VAL A 301 17.60 -12.53 25.34
C VAL A 301 16.30 -13.00 24.68
N ARG A 302 15.26 -13.19 25.49
CA ARG A 302 13.93 -13.59 25.01
C ARG A 302 13.28 -12.48 24.19
N GLY A 303 12.77 -12.81 23.00
CA GLY A 303 11.95 -11.93 22.18
C GLY A 303 10.54 -11.66 22.75
N PHE A 304 9.86 -10.72 22.09
CA PHE A 304 8.54 -10.12 22.34
C PHE A 304 7.59 -10.91 23.27
N ARG A 305 7.17 -10.29 24.39
CA ARG A 305 5.86 -10.58 24.97
C ARG A 305 4.82 -9.77 24.19
N ALA A 306 4.07 -10.42 23.31
CA ALA A 306 2.89 -9.82 22.69
C ALA A 306 1.96 -9.28 23.78
N LEU A 307 1.80 -7.95 23.84
CA LEU A 307 0.78 -7.31 24.64
C LEU A 307 -0.59 -7.67 24.04
N GLY A 308 -1.41 -8.37 24.82
CA GLY A 308 -2.86 -8.45 24.62
C GLY A 308 -3.36 -9.56 23.69
N ARG A 309 -3.54 -10.78 24.22
CA ARG A 309 -4.59 -11.67 23.69
C ARG A 309 -5.96 -11.14 24.14
N PRO A 310 -6.96 -11.00 23.26
CA PRO A 310 -8.33 -10.81 23.70
C PRO A 310 -8.80 -12.07 24.44
N ARG A 311 -9.41 -11.89 25.61
CA ARG A 311 -10.07 -12.96 26.37
C ARG A 311 -11.11 -13.64 25.47
N ARG A 312 -10.88 -14.89 25.06
CA ARG A 312 -11.94 -15.76 24.56
C ARG A 312 -12.97 -15.93 25.69
N ARG A 313 -14.16 -15.36 25.54
CA ARG A 313 -15.34 -15.79 26.29
C ARG A 313 -15.75 -17.15 25.74
N SER A 314 -15.55 -18.20 26.50
CA SER A 314 -16.17 -19.50 26.26
C SER A 314 -17.64 -19.41 26.65
N SER A 315 -18.53 -19.30 25.67
CA SER A 315 -19.95 -19.62 25.85
C SER A 315 -20.15 -21.07 25.45
N HIS A 316 -20.13 -21.98 26.43
CA HIS A 316 -20.78 -23.28 26.30
C HIS A 316 -22.29 -23.08 26.50
N PRO A 317 -23.17 -23.59 25.63
CA PRO A 317 -24.57 -23.73 25.98
C PRO A 317 -24.74 -24.98 26.86
N THR A 318 -25.22 -24.77 28.07
CA THR A 318 -25.70 -25.83 28.96
C THR A 318 -27.04 -26.32 28.40
N THR A 319 -27.09 -27.57 27.97
CA THR A 319 -28.35 -28.26 27.66
C THR A 319 -29.02 -28.62 28.98
N GLU A 320 -30.04 -27.86 29.39
CA GLU A 320 -30.99 -28.31 30.41
C GLU A 320 -32.26 -28.81 29.74
N ALA A 321 -32.54 -30.09 29.97
CA ALA A 321 -33.80 -30.73 29.71
C ALA A 321 -34.87 -30.19 30.66
N VAL A 322 -36.06 -29.89 30.14
CA VAL A 322 -37.27 -29.79 30.97
C VAL A 322 -38.33 -30.70 30.35
N GLN A 323 -38.64 -31.74 31.12
CA GLN A 323 -39.86 -32.53 31.02
C GLN A 323 -41.04 -31.69 31.51
N SER A 324 -42.09 -31.58 30.70
CA SER A 324 -43.52 -31.75 31.06
C SER A 324 -44.39 -31.29 29.90
#